data_AF-A0A086ALI2-F1
#
_entry.id   AF-A0A086ALI2-F1
#
_cell.length_a   1.000
_cell.length_b   1.000
_cell.length_c   1.000
_cell.angle_alpha   90.00
_cell.angle_beta   90.00
_cell.angle_gamma   90.00
#
_symmetry.space_group_name_H-M   'P 1'
#
loop_
_entity.id
_entity.type
_entity.pdbx_description
1 polymer ?
#
loop_
_entity_poly.entity_id
_entity_poly.type
_entity_poly.pdbx_seq_one_letter_code
_entity_poly.pdbx_strand_id
1 'polypeptide(L)'
;MEKLIPFTINDLAKVTNHRSGEIKFGEKMIIVPKGADTIEFLKNCEAKYVLLGIPEDIGIRANYGRPGAASAWDSAIKSIANIQHNRFCKGNHIIVLGQIDVQKEMKEVEHLDFNDIDDRSKLSQLVERVDKEVSHIIFNVIKAGKIPIIIGGGHNNAYGNIKGTALAKGKPINAVNFDAHSDFRILEGRHSGNGFSYAYEEGFLKKYFIFGLHENYTSKSVLDIIKKIEDRVRYNTYDSVKIRKEKDFNAEMQFSLDFVKTDIFGIEIDLDAIPNIASSAMTLSGFSIEELRQFVSYFGQHKNAAYLHICEGAPDLGEEKNNHLIGKLIGYLVTDFIKANFEKIEIKSSITK
;
A
#
# COMPACT_ATOMS: atom_id res chain seq x y z
N MET A 1 -10.58 9.69 15.43
CA MET A 1 -10.64 9.14 14.06
C MET A 1 -12.04 9.36 13.51
N GLU A 2 -12.38 10.60 13.15
CA GLU A 2 -13.74 10.97 12.73
C GLU A 2 -14.06 10.54 11.28
N LYS A 3 -13.05 10.57 10.40
CA LYS A 3 -13.13 10.17 8.98
C LYS A 3 -12.88 8.67 8.75
N LEU A 4 -13.27 7.83 9.71
CA LEU A 4 -13.17 6.37 9.60
C LEU A 4 -14.58 5.78 9.55
N ILE A 5 -14.85 4.96 8.52
CA ILE A 5 -16.02 4.07 8.47
C ILE A 5 -15.60 2.73 9.04
N PRO A 6 -15.99 2.37 10.29
CA PRO A 6 -15.52 1.15 10.92
C PRO A 6 -16.13 -0.09 10.23
N PHE A 7 -15.32 -1.12 10.01
CA PHE A 7 -15.83 -2.39 9.50
C PHE A 7 -16.62 -3.12 10.59
N THR A 8 -17.85 -3.52 10.30
CA THR A 8 -18.71 -4.15 11.30
C THR A 8 -18.73 -5.67 11.19
N ILE A 9 -19.27 -6.35 12.20
CA ILE A 9 -19.49 -7.79 12.16
C ILE A 9 -20.42 -8.19 11.02
N ASN A 10 -21.39 -7.34 10.70
CA ASN A 10 -22.34 -7.58 9.63
C ASN A 10 -21.65 -7.47 8.26
N ASP A 11 -20.73 -6.53 8.10
CA ASP A 11 -19.95 -6.39 6.86
C ASP A 11 -19.04 -7.60 6.68
N LEU A 12 -18.38 -8.04 7.76
CA LEU A 12 -17.55 -9.24 7.74
C LEU A 12 -18.34 -10.50 7.39
N ALA A 13 -19.52 -10.67 7.99
CA ALA A 13 -20.40 -11.79 7.66
C ALA A 13 -20.86 -11.78 6.19
N LYS A 14 -21.20 -10.59 5.64
CA LYS A 14 -21.62 -10.46 4.23
C LYS A 14 -20.56 -10.89 3.23
N VAL A 15 -19.28 -10.65 3.53
CA VAL A 15 -18.17 -10.96 2.61
C VAL A 15 -17.57 -12.35 2.85
N THR A 16 -17.98 -13.06 3.89
CA THR A 16 -17.43 -14.37 4.28
C THR A 16 -18.29 -15.50 3.76
N ASN A 17 -17.72 -16.39 2.94
CA ASN A 17 -18.41 -17.59 2.46
C ASN A 17 -18.16 -18.75 3.42
N HIS A 18 -19.22 -19.19 4.10
CA HIS A 18 -19.16 -20.35 4.98
C HIS A 18 -19.27 -21.65 4.19
N ARG A 19 -18.41 -22.62 4.53
CA ARG A 19 -18.44 -23.96 3.96
C ARG A 19 -18.07 -24.99 5.03
N SER A 20 -18.89 -26.04 5.16
CA SER A 20 -18.67 -27.10 6.14
C SER A 20 -17.27 -27.72 5.99
N GLY A 21 -16.54 -27.87 7.10
CA GLY A 21 -15.17 -28.40 7.13
C GLY A 21 -14.07 -27.39 6.83
N GLU A 22 -14.41 -26.14 6.51
CA GLU A 22 -13.44 -25.05 6.30
C GLU A 22 -13.55 -24.02 7.43
N ILE A 23 -12.45 -23.33 7.71
CA ILE A 23 -12.44 -22.11 8.52
C ILE A 23 -11.81 -21.03 7.67
N LYS A 24 -12.52 -19.92 7.48
CA LYS A 24 -12.07 -18.77 6.70
C LYS A 24 -11.48 -17.69 7.59
N PHE A 25 -10.73 -16.78 6.98
CA PHE A 25 -10.24 -15.58 7.63
C PHE A 25 -11.38 -14.76 8.22
N GLY A 26 -12.46 -14.58 7.49
CA GLY A 26 -13.61 -13.79 7.95
C GLY A 26 -14.28 -14.32 9.22
N GLU A 27 -14.07 -15.61 9.54
CA GLU A 27 -14.55 -16.21 10.79
C GLU A 27 -13.60 -15.98 11.99
N LYS A 28 -12.39 -15.46 11.73
CA LYS A 28 -11.31 -15.34 12.71
C LYS A 28 -10.69 -13.95 12.79
N MET A 29 -10.86 -13.11 11.77
CA MET A 29 -10.42 -11.72 11.79
C MET A 29 -11.17 -10.94 12.87
N ILE A 30 -10.46 -9.99 13.46
CA ILE A 30 -10.94 -9.20 14.58
C ILE A 30 -11.53 -7.90 14.03
N ILE A 31 -12.62 -7.45 14.64
CA ILE A 31 -13.22 -6.14 14.37
C ILE A 31 -13.26 -5.32 15.65
N VAL A 32 -13.34 -4.01 15.52
CA VAL A 32 -13.57 -3.13 16.66
C VAL A 32 -15.04 -3.27 17.10
N PRO A 33 -15.34 -3.63 18.36
CA PRO A 33 -16.71 -3.77 18.83
C PRO A 33 -17.49 -2.46 18.71
N LYS A 34 -18.78 -2.56 18.38
CA LYS A 34 -19.67 -1.39 18.29
C LYS A 34 -19.69 -0.63 19.62
N GLY A 35 -19.38 0.67 19.57
CA GLY A 35 -19.35 1.55 20.74
C GLY A 35 -18.07 1.50 21.58
N ALA A 36 -17.10 0.65 21.22
CA ALA A 36 -15.77 0.68 21.84
C ALA A 36 -14.97 1.90 21.34
N ASP A 37 -14.08 2.42 22.18
CA ASP A 37 -13.08 3.37 21.74
C ASP A 37 -12.05 2.66 20.85
N THR A 38 -11.95 3.09 19.59
CA THR A 38 -11.10 2.44 18.61
C THR A 38 -9.62 2.47 18.99
N ILE A 39 -9.13 3.58 19.55
CA ILE A 39 -7.70 3.72 19.88
C ILE A 39 -7.34 2.79 21.04
N GLU A 40 -8.18 2.76 22.07
CA GLU A 40 -7.99 1.92 23.23
C GLU A 40 -8.14 0.43 22.88
N PHE A 41 -9.10 0.08 22.02
CA PHE A 41 -9.22 -1.27 21.50
C PHE A 41 -7.96 -1.70 20.74
N LEU A 42 -7.44 -0.84 19.84
CA LEU A 42 -6.22 -1.14 19.10
C LEU A 42 -5.05 -1.39 20.05
N LYS A 43 -4.82 -0.54 21.06
CA LYS A 43 -3.71 -0.73 22.02
C LYS A 43 -3.77 -2.07 22.75
N ASN A 44 -4.97 -2.50 23.16
CA ASN A 44 -5.15 -3.66 24.02
C ASN A 44 -5.36 -4.97 23.26
N CYS A 45 -5.72 -4.92 21.98
CA CYS A 45 -5.86 -6.12 21.15
C CYS A 45 -4.50 -6.80 20.92
N GLU A 46 -4.41 -8.13 20.96
CA GLU A 46 -3.14 -8.83 20.71
C GLU A 46 -2.75 -8.89 19.23
N ALA A 47 -3.74 -8.80 18.32
CA ALA A 47 -3.48 -8.84 16.89
C ALA A 47 -2.55 -7.70 16.46
N LYS A 48 -1.58 -8.03 15.59
CA LYS A 48 -0.48 -7.14 15.20
C LYS A 48 -0.83 -6.25 14.01
N TYR A 49 -1.62 -6.78 13.07
CA TYR A 49 -1.88 -6.12 11.79
C TYR A 49 -3.24 -5.46 11.77
N VAL A 50 -3.31 -4.29 11.16
CA VAL A 50 -4.53 -3.52 11.00
C VAL A 50 -4.80 -3.32 9.51
N LEU A 51 -5.88 -3.87 9.01
CA LEU A 51 -6.31 -3.74 7.62
C LEU A 51 -7.17 -2.48 7.45
N LEU A 52 -6.79 -1.61 6.51
CA LEU A 52 -7.43 -0.32 6.25
C LEU A 52 -7.57 -0.08 4.74
N GLY A 53 -8.76 0.30 4.29
CA GLY A 53 -9.01 0.72 2.91
C GLY A 53 -8.96 2.24 2.72
N ILE A 54 -8.50 2.70 1.55
CA ILE A 54 -8.63 4.09 1.09
C ILE A 54 -9.31 4.08 -0.29
N PRO A 55 -10.66 4.09 -0.35
CA PRO A 55 -11.40 3.87 -1.60
C PRO A 55 -11.51 5.17 -2.42
N GLU A 56 -10.39 5.68 -2.93
CA GLU A 56 -10.33 6.89 -3.75
C GLU A 56 -9.43 6.75 -5.00
N ASP A 57 -9.64 7.59 -6.00
CA ASP A 57 -8.78 7.73 -7.19
C ASP A 57 -8.57 9.19 -7.60
N ILE A 58 -8.69 10.12 -6.65
CA ILE A 58 -8.61 11.56 -6.86
C ILE A 58 -7.20 11.96 -7.30
N GLY A 59 -6.17 11.41 -6.64
CA GLY A 59 -4.78 11.68 -7.01
C GLY A 59 -4.42 11.12 -8.38
N ILE A 60 -5.03 10.00 -8.78
CA ILE A 60 -4.89 9.43 -10.13
C ILE A 60 -5.48 10.40 -11.16
N ARG A 61 -6.71 10.89 -10.94
CA ARG A 61 -7.34 11.88 -11.83
C ARG A 61 -6.51 13.16 -11.94
N ALA A 62 -6.01 13.67 -10.80
CA ALA A 62 -5.14 14.85 -10.76
C ALA A 62 -3.83 14.68 -11.55
N ASN A 63 -3.40 13.42 -11.75
CA ASN A 63 -2.21 13.04 -12.52
C ASN A 63 -2.56 12.51 -13.93
N TYR A 64 -3.72 12.90 -14.50
CA TYR A 64 -4.17 12.48 -15.83
C TYR A 64 -4.43 10.98 -16.00
N GLY A 65 -4.54 10.24 -14.89
CA GLY A 65 -4.79 8.81 -14.89
C GLY A 65 -6.27 8.45 -15.03
N ARG A 66 -6.52 7.17 -15.32
CA ARG A 66 -7.88 6.64 -15.44
C ARG A 66 -8.41 6.24 -14.05
N PRO A 67 -9.62 6.68 -13.66
CA PRO A 67 -10.21 6.29 -12.38
C PRO A 67 -10.57 4.80 -12.35
N GLY A 68 -10.67 4.24 -11.15
CA GLY A 68 -11.02 2.84 -10.92
C GLY A 68 -10.36 2.24 -9.67
N ALA A 69 -9.26 2.83 -9.18
CA ALA A 69 -8.56 2.33 -7.98
C ALA A 69 -9.40 2.41 -6.69
N ALA A 70 -10.44 3.27 -6.67
CA ALA A 70 -11.39 3.33 -5.56
C ALA A 70 -12.11 1.98 -5.29
N SER A 71 -12.23 1.12 -6.32
CA SER A 71 -12.86 -0.22 -6.19
C SER A 71 -11.97 -1.29 -5.54
N ALA A 72 -10.67 -1.00 -5.32
CA ALA A 72 -9.70 -1.96 -4.81
C ALA A 72 -10.11 -2.59 -3.47
N TRP A 73 -10.55 -1.74 -2.53
CA TRP A 73 -10.90 -2.15 -1.18
C TRP A 73 -12.00 -3.22 -1.16
N ASP A 74 -13.10 -2.98 -1.86
CA ASP A 74 -14.25 -3.88 -1.88
C ASP A 74 -13.92 -5.25 -2.50
N SER A 75 -13.08 -5.26 -3.54
CA SER A 75 -12.60 -6.49 -4.18
C SER A 75 -11.65 -7.25 -3.24
N ALA A 76 -10.74 -6.53 -2.59
CA ALA A 76 -9.72 -7.12 -1.72
C ALA A 76 -10.31 -7.68 -0.42
N ILE A 77 -11.19 -6.96 0.27
CA ILE A 77 -11.74 -7.43 1.56
C ILE A 77 -12.56 -8.71 1.38
N LYS A 78 -13.32 -8.83 0.28
CA LYS A 78 -14.03 -10.08 -0.10
C LYS A 78 -13.05 -11.23 -0.33
N SER A 79 -11.95 -10.97 -1.02
CA SER A 79 -10.94 -11.99 -1.30
C SER A 79 -10.21 -12.42 -0.02
N ILE A 80 -9.78 -11.47 0.81
CA ILE A 80 -9.05 -11.67 2.06
C ILE A 80 -9.91 -12.45 3.06
N ALA A 81 -11.18 -12.08 3.23
CA ALA A 81 -12.09 -12.77 4.16
C ALA A 81 -12.26 -14.26 3.82
N ASN A 82 -12.09 -14.64 2.55
CA ASN A 82 -12.28 -16.01 2.07
C ASN A 82 -10.99 -16.85 1.98
N ILE A 83 -9.87 -16.32 2.44
CA ILE A 83 -8.62 -17.08 2.61
C ILE A 83 -8.81 -18.15 3.69
N GLN A 84 -8.23 -19.33 3.49
CA GLN A 84 -8.27 -20.41 4.48
C GLN A 84 -7.50 -20.01 5.74
N HIS A 85 -8.14 -20.15 6.90
CA HIS A 85 -7.48 -20.13 8.19
C HIS A 85 -6.88 -21.51 8.47
N ASN A 86 -5.56 -21.62 8.50
CA ASN A 86 -4.86 -22.90 8.69
C ASN A 86 -3.51 -22.70 9.40
N ARG A 87 -2.60 -23.68 9.33
CA ARG A 87 -1.27 -23.56 9.94
C ARG A 87 -0.41 -22.42 9.35
N PHE A 88 -0.57 -22.12 8.07
CA PHE A 88 0.22 -21.10 7.35
C PHE A 88 -0.45 -19.72 7.37
N CYS A 89 -1.77 -19.68 7.38
CA CYS A 89 -2.55 -18.46 7.23
C CYS A 89 -3.40 -18.23 8.49
N LYS A 90 -3.13 -17.15 9.23
CA LYS A 90 -3.74 -16.86 10.54
C LYS A 90 -4.55 -15.57 10.51
N GLY A 91 -5.85 -15.69 10.23
CA GLY A 91 -6.78 -14.55 10.20
C GLY A 91 -6.92 -13.80 11.54
N ASN A 92 -6.72 -14.47 12.67
CA ASN A 92 -6.77 -13.88 14.01
C ASN A 92 -5.63 -12.90 14.33
N HIS A 93 -4.66 -12.74 13.42
CA HIS A 93 -3.61 -11.72 13.55
C HIS A 93 -4.01 -10.37 12.95
N ILE A 94 -5.20 -10.29 12.34
CA ILE A 94 -5.66 -9.13 11.57
C ILE A 94 -6.86 -8.49 12.29
N ILE A 95 -6.77 -7.20 12.53
CA ILE A 95 -7.87 -6.32 12.88
C ILE A 95 -8.34 -5.66 11.59
N VAL A 96 -9.60 -5.84 11.20
CA VAL A 96 -10.20 -5.10 10.08
C VAL A 96 -10.76 -3.80 10.63
N LEU A 97 -10.05 -2.70 10.40
CA LEU A 97 -10.44 -1.39 10.92
C LEU A 97 -11.61 -0.81 10.12
N GLY A 98 -11.60 -0.99 8.81
CA GLY A 98 -12.57 -0.42 7.88
C GLY A 98 -11.89 0.40 6.81
N GLN A 99 -12.50 1.52 6.44
CA GLN A 99 -12.03 2.37 5.36
C GLN A 99 -12.12 3.85 5.71
N ILE A 100 -11.28 4.67 5.10
CA ILE A 100 -11.35 6.12 5.23
C ILE A 100 -12.61 6.64 4.53
N ASP A 101 -13.32 7.55 5.19
CA ASP A 101 -14.52 8.19 4.63
C ASP A 101 -14.15 9.30 3.65
N VAL A 102 -14.08 8.93 2.38
CA VAL A 102 -13.82 9.81 1.23
C VAL A 102 -15.08 10.07 0.40
N GLN A 103 -16.28 9.70 0.88
CA GLN A 103 -17.50 9.77 0.06
C GLN A 103 -17.81 11.19 -0.43
N LYS A 104 -17.57 12.19 0.44
CA LYS A 104 -17.80 13.59 0.09
C LYS A 104 -16.82 14.04 -0.99
N GLU A 105 -15.54 13.75 -0.80
CA GLU A 105 -14.47 14.09 -1.71
C GLU A 105 -14.69 13.39 -3.08
N MET A 106 -15.05 12.11 -3.07
CA MET A 106 -15.36 11.35 -4.29
C MET A 106 -16.59 11.89 -5.04
N LYS A 107 -17.62 12.36 -4.33
CA LYS A 107 -18.77 13.03 -4.96
C LYS A 107 -18.38 14.36 -5.58
N GLU A 108 -17.44 15.10 -4.98
CA GLU A 108 -16.96 16.37 -5.53
C GLU A 108 -16.20 16.17 -6.85
N VAL A 109 -15.52 15.04 -7.07
CA VAL A 109 -14.74 14.78 -8.30
C VAL A 109 -15.55 14.28 -9.49
N GLU A 110 -16.79 13.82 -9.30
CA GLU A 110 -17.66 13.33 -10.39
C GLU A 110 -17.92 14.38 -11.47
N HIS A 111 -17.80 15.67 -11.11
CA HIS A 111 -18.11 16.80 -11.97
C HIS A 111 -16.87 17.58 -12.43
N LEU A 112 -15.66 17.10 -12.13
CA LEU A 112 -14.41 17.77 -12.46
C LEU A 112 -13.79 17.17 -13.73
N ASP A 113 -13.35 18.03 -14.64
CA ASP A 113 -12.54 17.64 -15.79
C ASP A 113 -11.05 17.82 -15.46
N PHE A 114 -10.30 16.73 -15.40
CA PHE A 114 -8.86 16.80 -15.13
C PHE A 114 -8.03 17.41 -16.27
N ASN A 115 -8.63 17.70 -17.44
CA ASN A 115 -8.01 18.47 -18.50
C ASN A 115 -8.20 19.99 -18.33
N ASP A 116 -9.12 20.41 -17.46
CA ASP A 116 -9.30 21.80 -17.10
C ASP A 116 -8.36 22.19 -15.93
N ILE A 117 -7.77 23.38 -16.02
CA ILE A 117 -6.73 23.84 -15.10
C ILE A 117 -7.31 24.13 -13.71
N ASP A 118 -8.49 24.74 -13.64
CA ASP A 118 -9.13 25.11 -12.38
C ASP A 118 -9.66 23.87 -11.66
N ASP A 119 -10.26 22.94 -12.42
CA ASP A 119 -10.69 21.65 -11.90
C ASP A 119 -9.52 20.80 -11.41
N ARG A 120 -8.38 20.81 -12.10
CA ARG A 120 -7.16 20.13 -11.64
C ARG A 120 -6.60 20.74 -10.34
N SER A 121 -6.66 22.05 -10.19
CA SER A 121 -6.31 22.72 -8.93
C SER A 121 -7.23 22.25 -7.79
N LYS A 122 -8.53 22.13 -8.06
CA LYS A 122 -9.50 21.59 -7.09
C LYS A 122 -9.25 20.13 -6.75
N LEU A 123 -8.95 19.27 -7.73
CA LEU A 123 -8.53 17.89 -7.50
C LEU A 123 -7.31 17.84 -6.56
N SER A 124 -6.30 18.67 -6.80
CA SER A 124 -5.11 18.73 -5.95
C SER A 124 -5.43 19.10 -4.50
N GLN A 125 -6.34 20.06 -4.29
CA GLN A 125 -6.82 20.44 -2.95
C GLN A 125 -7.60 19.32 -2.27
N LEU A 126 -8.34 18.50 -3.03
CA LEU A 126 -9.03 17.33 -2.50
C LEU A 126 -8.04 16.25 -2.05
N VAL A 127 -6.98 15.99 -2.83
CA VAL A 127 -5.89 15.09 -2.42
C VAL A 127 -5.28 15.54 -1.10
N GLU A 128 -5.00 16.84 -0.93
CA GLU A 128 -4.47 17.38 0.33
C GLU A 128 -5.39 17.17 1.54
N ARG A 129 -6.72 17.13 1.33
CA ARG A 129 -7.68 16.80 2.40
C ARG A 129 -7.58 15.32 2.76
N VAL A 130 -7.53 14.44 1.76
CA VAL A 130 -7.35 12.99 1.96
C VAL A 130 -6.03 12.72 2.69
N ASP A 131 -4.94 13.36 2.27
CA ASP A 131 -3.61 13.25 2.88
C ASP A 131 -3.62 13.51 4.40
N LYS A 132 -4.41 14.47 4.87
CA LYS A 132 -4.57 14.78 6.31
C LYS A 132 -5.24 13.65 7.06
N GLU A 133 -6.31 13.08 6.51
CA GLU A 133 -7.06 11.98 7.13
C GLU A 133 -6.27 10.68 7.15
N VAL A 134 -5.59 10.36 6.05
CA VAL A 134 -4.65 9.23 5.96
C VAL A 134 -3.56 9.39 7.02
N SER A 135 -2.90 10.55 7.07
CA SER A 135 -1.85 10.83 8.07
C SER A 135 -2.36 10.64 9.50
N HIS A 136 -3.56 11.14 9.81
CA HIS A 136 -4.14 11.05 11.15
C HIS A 136 -4.47 9.61 11.55
N ILE A 137 -5.07 8.83 10.65
CA ILE A 137 -5.44 7.43 10.94
C ILE A 137 -4.17 6.58 11.08
N ILE A 138 -3.23 6.69 10.14
CA ILE A 138 -1.96 5.94 10.19
C ILE A 138 -1.16 6.30 11.45
N PHE A 139 -1.13 7.57 11.84
CA PHE A 139 -0.53 7.99 13.10
C PHE A 139 -1.10 7.21 14.29
N ASN A 140 -2.43 7.15 14.42
CA ASN A 140 -3.08 6.49 15.54
C ASN A 140 -2.84 4.97 15.56
N VAL A 141 -2.89 4.33 14.39
CA VAL A 141 -2.62 2.89 14.25
C VAL A 141 -1.19 2.55 14.66
N ILE A 142 -0.20 3.28 14.15
CA ILE A 142 1.22 3.09 14.49
C ILE A 142 1.48 3.41 15.97
N LYS A 143 0.84 4.47 16.51
CA LYS A 143 0.99 4.87 17.92
C LYS A 143 0.40 3.83 18.87
N ALA A 144 -0.62 3.09 18.45
CA ALA A 144 -1.18 1.95 19.17
C ALA A 144 -0.30 0.68 19.08
N GLY A 145 0.89 0.76 18.47
CA GLY A 145 1.83 -0.36 18.36
C GLY A 145 1.46 -1.38 17.27
N LYS A 146 0.60 -1.01 16.33
CA LYS A 146 0.14 -1.88 15.24
C LYS A 146 0.89 -1.62 13.94
N ILE A 147 0.80 -2.57 13.02
CA ILE A 147 1.33 -2.49 11.66
C ILE A 147 0.15 -2.35 10.69
N PRO A 148 -0.05 -1.18 10.07
CA PRO A 148 -1.09 -1.02 9.07
C PRO A 148 -0.75 -1.76 7.78
N ILE A 149 -1.77 -2.35 7.19
CA ILE A 149 -1.81 -2.91 5.83
C ILE A 149 -2.89 -2.12 5.11
N ILE A 150 -2.45 -1.25 4.19
CA ILE A 150 -3.28 -0.27 3.50
C ILE A 150 -3.60 -0.77 2.09
N ILE A 151 -4.87 -0.72 1.68
CA ILE A 151 -5.35 -1.16 0.37
C ILE A 151 -6.05 -0.02 -0.36
N GLY A 152 -5.58 0.26 -1.58
CA GLY A 152 -6.01 1.42 -2.35
C GLY A 152 -5.60 2.73 -1.69
N GLY A 153 -5.90 3.89 -2.27
CA GLY A 153 -6.45 4.12 -3.60
C GLY A 153 -5.31 4.36 -4.58
N GLY A 154 -5.16 5.60 -5.03
CA GLY A 154 -3.98 6.01 -5.78
C GLY A 154 -2.70 6.06 -4.93
N HIS A 155 -1.56 6.10 -5.60
CA HIS A 155 -0.24 6.17 -4.94
C HIS A 155 0.02 7.52 -4.23
N ASN A 156 -0.86 8.52 -4.41
CA ASN A 156 -0.84 9.76 -3.61
C ASN A 156 -0.86 9.47 -2.10
N ASN A 157 -1.53 8.40 -1.68
CA ASN A 157 -1.69 8.01 -0.29
C ASN A 157 -0.36 7.66 0.39
N ALA A 158 0.71 7.37 -0.35
CA ALA A 158 2.06 7.19 0.20
C ALA A 158 2.48 8.39 1.06
N TYR A 159 2.14 9.63 0.65
CA TYR A 159 2.44 10.81 1.45
C TYR A 159 1.82 10.72 2.86
N GLY A 160 0.52 10.42 2.94
CA GLY A 160 -0.17 10.29 4.22
C GLY A 160 0.35 9.13 5.06
N ASN A 161 0.66 7.99 4.42
CA ASN A 161 1.24 6.82 5.08
C ASN A 161 2.60 7.14 5.71
N ILE A 162 3.49 7.81 4.94
CA ILE A 162 4.82 8.21 5.39
C ILE A 162 4.71 9.24 6.52
N LYS A 163 3.93 10.31 6.32
CA LYS A 163 3.75 11.39 7.29
C LYS A 163 3.16 10.89 8.61
N GLY A 164 2.07 10.12 8.56
CA GLY A 164 1.45 9.54 9.74
C GLY A 164 2.40 8.64 10.53
N THR A 165 3.17 7.80 9.82
CA THR A 165 4.16 6.92 10.44
C THR A 165 5.31 7.72 11.07
N ALA A 166 5.86 8.71 10.35
CA ALA A 166 6.94 9.56 10.84
C ALA A 166 6.54 10.34 12.10
N LEU A 167 5.34 10.93 12.11
CA LEU A 167 4.78 11.63 13.26
C LEU A 167 4.60 10.69 14.46
N ALA A 168 4.08 9.48 14.25
CA ALA A 168 3.86 8.53 15.35
C ALA A 168 5.18 8.07 16.00
N LYS A 169 6.24 8.01 15.20
CA LYS A 169 7.58 7.57 15.60
C LYS A 169 8.48 8.73 16.05
N GLY A 170 8.05 9.97 15.83
CA GLY A 170 8.77 11.20 16.21
C GLY A 170 10.03 11.44 15.38
N LYS A 171 10.14 10.85 14.19
CA LYS A 171 11.31 10.98 13.28
C LYS A 171 10.94 10.60 11.85
N PRO A 172 11.66 11.10 10.83
CA PRO A 172 11.45 10.67 9.46
C PRO A 172 11.74 9.17 9.29
N ILE A 173 11.08 8.58 8.29
CA ILE A 173 11.22 7.16 7.96
C ILE A 173 11.87 6.99 6.58
N ASN A 174 12.19 5.76 6.23
CA ASN A 174 12.57 5.41 4.87
C ASN A 174 11.38 4.78 4.11
N ALA A 175 11.51 4.58 2.80
CA ALA A 175 10.55 3.80 2.02
C ALA A 175 11.25 3.01 0.92
N VAL A 176 10.74 1.82 0.63
CA VAL A 176 11.04 1.07 -0.59
C VAL A 176 9.75 0.94 -1.39
N ASN A 177 9.81 1.29 -2.66
CA ASN A 177 8.67 1.29 -3.56
C ASN A 177 8.90 0.34 -4.73
N PHE A 178 7.99 -0.61 -4.92
CA PHE A 178 7.99 -1.51 -6.08
C PHE A 178 7.07 -0.94 -7.15
N ASP A 179 7.66 -0.30 -8.16
CA ASP A 179 6.93 0.61 -9.04
C ASP A 179 7.66 0.78 -10.38
N ALA A 180 6.88 0.89 -11.46
CA ALA A 180 7.39 1.23 -12.79
C ALA A 180 7.70 2.73 -12.90
N HIS A 181 7.12 3.56 -12.02
CA HIS A 181 7.29 4.99 -11.92
C HIS A 181 8.14 5.37 -10.71
N SER A 182 8.68 6.58 -10.72
CA SER A 182 9.46 7.09 -9.58
C SER A 182 8.58 7.60 -8.45
N ASP A 183 7.38 8.07 -8.80
CA ASP A 183 6.50 8.91 -7.98
C ASP A 183 7.19 10.06 -7.23
N PHE A 184 8.27 10.54 -7.86
CA PHE A 184 9.12 11.63 -7.42
C PHE A 184 9.04 12.83 -8.38
N ARG A 185 7.84 13.09 -8.94
CA ARG A 185 7.60 14.26 -9.80
C ARG A 185 7.70 15.56 -9.01
N ILE A 186 7.71 16.69 -9.71
CA ILE A 186 7.81 18.01 -9.10
C ILE A 186 6.57 18.34 -8.23
N LEU A 187 6.64 19.47 -7.51
CA LEU A 187 5.62 19.92 -6.56
C LEU A 187 4.66 20.93 -7.22
N GLU A 188 3.91 20.49 -8.24
CA GLU A 188 2.95 21.31 -9.02
C GLU A 188 1.48 21.16 -8.58
N GLY A 189 1.25 20.80 -7.30
CA GLY A 189 -0.04 20.38 -6.78
C GLY A 189 -0.08 18.88 -6.52
N ARG A 190 -0.77 18.46 -5.45
CA ARG A 190 -0.82 17.05 -5.04
C ARG A 190 -1.53 16.18 -6.08
N HIS A 191 -0.90 15.07 -6.44
CA HIS A 191 -1.47 14.03 -7.30
C HIS A 191 -0.77 12.69 -7.01
N SER A 192 -1.10 11.61 -7.75
CA SER A 192 -0.54 10.28 -7.48
C SER A 192 0.98 10.23 -7.62
N GLY A 193 1.53 10.78 -8.71
CA GLY A 193 2.97 10.68 -9.00
C GLY A 193 3.94 11.62 -8.26
N ASN A 194 3.53 12.26 -7.15
CA ASN A 194 4.43 13.13 -6.37
C ASN A 194 4.33 12.97 -4.84
N GLY A 195 3.70 11.90 -4.35
CA GLY A 195 3.58 11.63 -2.90
C GLY A 195 4.93 11.61 -2.18
N PHE A 196 5.94 10.96 -2.79
CA PHE A 196 7.27 10.85 -2.21
C PHE A 196 8.05 12.16 -2.23
N SER A 197 7.87 12.99 -3.26
CA SER A 197 8.47 14.33 -3.33
C SER A 197 8.00 15.23 -2.20
N TYR A 198 6.69 15.27 -1.95
CA TYR A 198 6.12 16.04 -0.84
C TYR A 198 6.61 15.52 0.52
N ALA A 199 6.64 14.20 0.71
CA ALA A 199 7.12 13.61 1.96
C ALA A 199 8.62 13.88 2.18
N TYR A 200 9.42 13.92 1.12
CA TYR A 200 10.84 14.26 1.15
C TYR A 200 11.06 15.73 1.50
N GLU A 201 10.38 16.64 0.81
CA GLU A 201 10.53 18.10 0.98
C GLU A 201 10.08 18.54 2.38
N GLU A 202 8.97 17.99 2.89
CA GLU A 202 8.50 18.27 4.26
C GLU A 202 9.32 17.55 5.35
N GLY A 203 10.33 16.74 4.97
CA GLY A 203 11.23 16.11 5.91
C GLY A 203 10.67 14.91 6.66
N PHE A 204 9.61 14.27 6.15
CA PHE A 204 9.07 13.00 6.69
C PHE A 204 9.73 11.76 6.07
N LEU A 205 10.30 11.89 4.86
CA LEU A 205 11.00 10.82 4.14
C LEU A 205 12.52 11.07 4.14
N LYS A 206 13.26 10.22 4.84
CA LYS A 206 14.72 10.31 4.97
C LYS A 206 15.43 9.65 3.80
N LYS A 207 15.12 8.38 3.51
CA LYS A 207 15.65 7.64 2.35
C LYS A 207 14.54 6.97 1.56
N TYR A 208 14.69 6.96 0.24
CA TYR A 208 13.73 6.39 -0.68
C TYR A 208 14.43 5.51 -1.71
N PHE A 209 13.94 4.29 -1.89
CA PHE A 209 14.43 3.40 -2.93
C PHE A 209 13.30 3.00 -3.88
N ILE A 210 13.46 3.30 -5.17
CA ILE A 210 12.54 2.86 -6.22
C ILE A 210 13.08 1.56 -6.82
N PHE A 211 12.33 0.49 -6.63
CA PHE A 211 12.65 -0.83 -7.15
C PHE A 211 11.82 -1.09 -8.40
N GLY A 212 12.49 -1.15 -9.54
CA GLY A 212 11.89 -1.58 -10.79
C GLY A 212 11.47 -0.46 -11.74
N LEU A 213 12.02 0.75 -11.58
CA LEU A 213 11.72 1.89 -12.43
C LEU A 213 11.83 1.54 -13.93
N HIS A 214 10.84 1.91 -14.72
CA HIS A 214 10.87 1.74 -16.17
C HIS A 214 11.57 2.93 -16.83
N GLU A 215 12.57 2.65 -17.65
CA GLU A 215 13.35 3.71 -18.33
C GLU A 215 12.47 4.54 -19.27
N ASN A 216 11.45 3.92 -19.88
CA ASN A 216 10.52 4.56 -20.82
C ASN A 216 9.54 5.54 -20.16
N TYR A 217 9.26 5.42 -18.87
CA TYR A 217 8.28 6.26 -18.16
C TYR A 217 8.94 7.42 -17.40
N THR A 218 10.27 7.39 -17.28
CA THR A 218 10.99 8.33 -16.42
C THR A 218 11.47 9.54 -17.22
N SER A 219 11.05 10.74 -16.80
CA SER A 219 11.52 11.96 -17.43
C SER A 219 12.99 12.25 -17.08
N LYS A 220 13.69 12.94 -17.98
CA LYS A 220 15.05 13.45 -17.73
C LYS A 220 15.11 14.32 -16.47
N SER A 221 14.09 15.15 -16.23
CA SER A 221 14.04 16.02 -15.05
C SER A 221 14.06 15.23 -13.74
N VAL A 222 13.30 14.13 -13.65
CA VAL A 222 13.29 13.26 -12.47
C VAL A 222 14.65 12.60 -12.27
N LEU A 223 15.27 12.08 -13.34
CA LEU A 223 16.62 11.48 -13.27
C LEU A 223 17.66 12.50 -12.79
N ASP A 224 17.61 13.73 -13.30
CA ASP A 224 18.52 14.81 -12.92
C ASP A 224 18.31 15.23 -11.46
N ILE A 225 17.08 15.20 -10.95
CA ILE A 225 16.78 15.43 -9.52
C ILE A 225 17.39 14.31 -8.68
N ILE A 226 17.05 13.04 -8.96
CA ILE A 226 17.51 11.89 -8.18
C ILE A 226 19.04 11.82 -8.14
N LYS A 227 19.72 12.08 -9.27
CA LYS A 227 21.18 12.13 -9.35
C LYS A 227 21.81 13.15 -8.38
N LYS A 228 21.15 14.27 -8.11
CA LYS A 228 21.64 15.30 -7.17
C LYS A 228 21.47 14.91 -5.71
N ILE A 229 20.58 13.97 -5.40
CA ILE A 229 20.22 13.55 -4.04
C ILE A 229 20.41 12.04 -3.84
N GLU A 230 21.37 11.44 -4.56
CA GLU A 230 21.59 9.99 -4.61
C GLU A 230 22.00 9.36 -3.26
N ASP A 231 22.38 10.18 -2.29
CA ASP A 231 22.64 9.78 -0.91
C ASP A 231 21.33 9.44 -0.16
N ARG A 232 20.20 10.01 -0.61
CA ARG A 232 18.87 9.83 -0.01
C ARG A 232 17.87 9.15 -0.93
N VAL A 233 17.93 9.34 -2.24
CA VAL A 233 17.01 8.73 -3.20
C VAL A 233 17.79 7.86 -4.19
N ARG A 234 17.44 6.59 -4.29
CA ARG A 234 18.09 5.64 -5.20
C ARG A 234 17.06 4.84 -5.96
N TYR A 235 17.50 4.24 -7.06
CA TYR A 235 16.66 3.34 -7.83
C TYR A 235 17.49 2.24 -8.49
N ASN A 236 16.78 1.20 -8.92
CA ASN A 236 17.21 0.36 -10.01
C ASN A 236 16.12 0.36 -11.10
N THR A 237 16.44 -0.18 -12.26
CA THR A 237 15.47 -0.24 -13.37
C THR A 237 15.08 -1.66 -13.68
N TYR A 238 13.82 -1.87 -14.04
CA TYR A 238 13.36 -3.15 -14.59
C TYR A 238 14.24 -3.58 -15.77
N ASP A 239 14.58 -2.65 -16.66
CA ASP A 239 15.40 -2.92 -17.84
C ASP A 239 16.79 -3.45 -17.48
N SER A 240 17.47 -2.84 -16.50
CA SER A 240 18.78 -3.31 -16.04
C SER A 240 18.73 -4.70 -15.42
N VAL A 241 17.63 -5.05 -14.74
CA VAL A 241 17.47 -6.33 -14.04
C VAL A 241 16.99 -7.45 -14.98
N LYS A 242 15.98 -7.17 -15.81
CA LYS A 242 15.23 -8.18 -16.56
C LYS A 242 15.54 -8.22 -18.05
N ILE A 243 15.84 -7.08 -18.66
CA ILE A 243 16.07 -6.98 -20.10
C ILE A 243 17.56 -7.13 -20.42
N ARG A 244 18.40 -6.24 -19.89
CA ARG A 244 19.85 -6.25 -20.11
C ARG A 244 20.59 -7.19 -19.16
N LYS A 245 19.97 -7.55 -18.03
CA LYS A 245 20.53 -8.46 -17.00
C LYS A 245 21.90 -8.00 -16.48
N GLU A 246 22.08 -6.69 -16.38
CA GLU A 246 23.26 -6.04 -15.79
C GLU A 246 23.28 -6.21 -14.27
N LYS A 247 22.08 -6.37 -13.68
CA LYS A 247 21.85 -6.50 -12.24
C LYS A 247 21.06 -7.77 -11.93
N ASP A 248 21.37 -8.41 -10.81
CA ASP A 248 20.64 -9.57 -10.31
C ASP A 248 19.51 -9.12 -9.36
N PHE A 249 18.32 -9.73 -9.50
CA PHE A 249 17.13 -9.38 -8.72
C PHE A 249 17.35 -9.53 -7.21
N ASN A 250 17.97 -10.62 -6.76
CA ASN A 250 18.19 -10.87 -5.34
C ASN A 250 19.28 -9.95 -4.77
N ALA A 251 20.35 -9.71 -5.53
CA ALA A 251 21.40 -8.77 -5.15
C ALA A 251 20.83 -7.36 -4.99
N GLU A 252 19.96 -6.92 -5.90
CA GLU A 252 19.31 -5.62 -5.82
C GLU A 252 18.30 -5.54 -4.67
N MET A 253 17.57 -6.62 -4.34
CA MET A 253 16.73 -6.67 -3.15
C MET A 253 17.58 -6.48 -1.88
N GLN A 254 18.74 -7.13 -1.80
CA GLN A 254 19.66 -6.96 -0.68
C GLN A 254 20.23 -5.53 -0.61
N PHE A 255 20.67 -4.97 -1.74
CA PHE A 255 21.19 -3.62 -1.82
C PHE A 255 20.18 -2.56 -1.38
N SER A 256 18.95 -2.65 -1.90
CA SER A 256 17.86 -1.75 -1.55
C SER A 256 17.44 -1.90 -0.08
N LEU A 257 17.39 -3.13 0.45
CA LEU A 257 17.17 -3.36 1.87
C LEU A 257 18.29 -2.75 2.73
N ASP A 258 19.56 -2.92 2.37
CA ASP A 258 20.68 -2.32 3.10
C ASP A 258 20.60 -0.79 3.15
N PHE A 259 20.10 -0.18 2.09
CA PHE A 259 19.87 1.25 2.01
C PHE A 259 18.76 1.73 2.98
N VAL A 260 17.59 1.08 2.94
CA VAL A 260 16.40 1.53 3.69
C VAL A 260 16.32 0.97 5.13
N LYS A 261 16.96 -0.17 5.43
CA LYS A 261 16.91 -0.78 6.77
C LYS A 261 17.66 -0.01 7.84
N THR A 262 18.37 1.05 7.46
CA THR A 262 19.06 1.96 8.39
C THR A 262 18.11 2.66 9.37
N ASP A 263 16.80 2.68 9.08
CA ASP A 263 15.75 3.05 10.02
C ASP A 263 14.47 2.24 9.72
N ILE A 264 13.36 2.58 10.38
CA ILE A 264 12.01 2.12 10.03
C ILE A 264 11.66 2.54 8.60
N PHE A 265 10.94 1.66 7.89
CA PHE A 265 10.58 1.91 6.51
C PHE A 265 9.18 1.43 6.14
N GLY A 266 8.56 2.13 5.20
CA GLY A 266 7.36 1.69 4.50
C GLY A 266 7.68 0.76 3.34
N ILE A 267 6.79 -0.21 3.09
CA ILE A 267 6.78 -1.01 1.87
C ILE A 267 5.61 -0.52 1.02
N GLU A 268 5.93 0.03 -0.14
CA GLU A 268 4.98 0.58 -1.11
C GLU A 268 4.96 -0.34 -2.32
N ILE A 269 3.76 -0.76 -2.75
CA ILE A 269 3.55 -1.68 -3.87
C ILE A 269 2.59 -1.02 -4.85
N ASP A 270 3.13 -0.59 -5.99
CA ASP A 270 2.32 -0.16 -7.12
C ASP A 270 1.98 -1.37 -8.00
N LEU A 271 0.68 -1.63 -8.17
CA LEU A 271 0.22 -2.73 -9.01
C LEU A 271 0.37 -2.46 -10.51
N ASP A 272 0.66 -1.23 -10.93
CA ASP A 272 0.96 -0.90 -12.32
C ASP A 272 2.32 -1.42 -12.80
N ALA A 273 3.21 -1.82 -11.87
CA ALA A 273 4.50 -2.42 -12.18
C ALA A 273 4.39 -3.87 -12.69
N ILE A 274 3.20 -4.46 -12.66
CA ILE A 274 2.96 -5.87 -12.97
C ILE A 274 2.21 -6.00 -14.30
N PRO A 275 2.69 -6.83 -15.24
CA PRO A 275 2.03 -7.07 -16.51
C PRO A 275 0.60 -7.57 -16.35
N ASN A 276 -0.31 -7.02 -17.16
CA ASN A 276 -1.72 -7.41 -17.25
C ASN A 276 -2.53 -7.24 -15.96
N ILE A 277 -2.06 -6.42 -15.02
CA ILE A 277 -2.83 -6.06 -13.83
C ILE A 277 -3.62 -4.80 -14.12
N ALA A 278 -4.94 -4.86 -13.90
CA ALA A 278 -5.83 -3.73 -14.12
C ALA A 278 -5.45 -2.58 -13.16
N SER A 279 -5.02 -1.47 -13.75
CA SER A 279 -4.59 -0.25 -13.08
C SER A 279 -4.74 0.92 -14.06
N SER A 280 -4.60 2.16 -13.54
CA SER A 280 -4.64 3.37 -14.37
C SER A 280 -3.64 3.29 -15.54
N ALA A 281 -2.39 2.91 -15.24
CA ALA A 281 -1.26 2.81 -16.17
C ALA A 281 -0.89 1.34 -16.50
N MET A 282 -1.88 0.47 -16.69
CA MET A 282 -1.69 -0.95 -17.04
C MET A 282 -0.64 -1.16 -18.15
N THR A 283 0.28 -2.10 -17.90
CA THR A 283 1.40 -2.44 -18.80
C THR A 283 1.37 -3.92 -19.22
N LEU A 284 2.08 -4.24 -20.31
CA LEU A 284 2.39 -5.61 -20.74
C LEU A 284 3.83 -6.04 -20.38
N SER A 285 4.65 -5.11 -19.87
CA SER A 285 6.04 -5.34 -19.48
C SER A 285 6.24 -4.93 -18.03
N GLY A 286 6.98 -5.73 -17.27
CA GLY A 286 7.18 -5.53 -15.84
C GLY A 286 7.61 -6.83 -15.16
N PHE A 287 7.82 -6.78 -13.85
CA PHE A 287 8.17 -7.96 -13.06
C PHE A 287 6.99 -8.94 -12.94
N SER A 288 7.29 -10.22 -12.71
CA SER A 288 6.23 -11.21 -12.51
C SER A 288 5.54 -11.06 -11.14
N ILE A 289 4.34 -11.62 -11.02
CA ILE A 289 3.65 -11.72 -9.73
C ILE A 289 4.49 -12.50 -8.72
N GLU A 290 5.20 -13.56 -9.12
CA GLU A 290 6.08 -14.29 -8.20
C GLU A 290 7.19 -13.41 -7.65
N GLU A 291 7.81 -12.58 -8.49
CA GLU A 291 8.87 -11.66 -8.09
C GLU A 291 8.33 -10.60 -7.10
N LEU A 292 7.14 -10.05 -7.36
CA LEU A 292 6.48 -9.15 -6.43
C LEU A 292 6.20 -9.82 -5.07
N ARG A 293 5.71 -11.06 -5.08
CA ARG A 293 5.45 -11.83 -3.84
C ARG A 293 6.74 -12.12 -3.07
N GLN A 294 7.83 -12.42 -3.77
CA GLN A 294 9.16 -12.57 -3.17
C GLN A 294 9.62 -11.26 -2.54
N PHE A 295 9.44 -10.12 -3.22
CA PHE A 295 9.75 -8.80 -2.72
C PHE A 295 8.99 -8.50 -1.42
N VAL A 296 7.65 -8.65 -1.41
CA VAL A 296 6.83 -8.40 -0.22
C VAL A 296 7.26 -9.27 0.96
N SER A 297 7.53 -10.56 0.72
CA SER A 297 8.02 -11.46 1.77
C SER A 297 9.41 -11.05 2.28
N TYR A 298 10.34 -10.72 1.38
CA TYR A 298 11.72 -10.37 1.68
C TYR A 298 11.86 -9.09 2.50
N PHE A 299 11.08 -8.06 2.20
CA PHE A 299 11.07 -6.82 2.99
C PHE A 299 10.21 -6.94 4.26
N GLY A 300 9.10 -7.67 4.18
CA GLY A 300 8.17 -7.87 5.30
C GLY A 300 8.79 -8.61 6.50
N GLN A 301 9.77 -9.48 6.28
CA GLN A 301 10.49 -10.17 7.37
C GLN A 301 11.37 -9.25 8.23
N HIS A 302 11.67 -8.03 7.76
CA HIS A 302 12.57 -7.16 8.48
C HIS A 302 11.81 -6.41 9.59
N LYS A 303 12.36 -6.42 10.81
CA LYS A 303 11.74 -5.80 12.01
C LYS A 303 11.45 -4.30 11.88
N ASN A 304 12.08 -3.63 10.93
CA ASN A 304 11.91 -2.20 10.66
C ASN A 304 10.79 -1.90 9.64
N ALA A 305 10.19 -2.91 9.00
CA ALA A 305 9.02 -2.72 8.15
C ALA A 305 7.85 -2.23 9.01
N ALA A 306 7.43 -0.99 8.78
CA ALA A 306 6.46 -0.28 9.61
C ALA A 306 5.02 -0.42 9.10
N TYR A 307 4.85 -0.56 7.79
CA TYR A 307 3.56 -0.76 7.13
C TYR A 307 3.75 -1.40 5.75
N LEU A 308 2.64 -1.88 5.18
CA LEU A 308 2.51 -2.27 3.78
C LEU A 308 1.39 -1.45 3.14
N HIS A 309 1.64 -0.84 2.00
CA HIS A 309 0.62 -0.19 1.18
C HIS A 309 0.60 -0.82 -0.21
N ILE A 310 -0.60 -1.12 -0.70
CA ILE A 310 -0.84 -1.69 -2.04
C ILE A 310 -1.80 -0.75 -2.76
N CYS A 311 -1.31 -0.03 -3.77
CA CYS A 311 -2.02 1.02 -4.50
C CYS A 311 -2.30 0.65 -5.97
N GLU A 312 -3.04 1.54 -6.65
CA GLU A 312 -3.30 1.57 -8.10
C GLU A 312 -4.07 0.38 -8.71
N GLY A 313 -4.27 -0.71 -7.98
CA GLY A 313 -5.14 -1.81 -8.40
C GLY A 313 -6.55 -1.33 -8.67
N ALA A 314 -7.05 -1.49 -9.89
CA ALA A 314 -8.33 -0.95 -10.33
C ALA A 314 -9.24 -2.07 -10.87
N PRO A 315 -9.94 -2.83 -9.98
CA PRO A 315 -10.92 -3.84 -10.39
C PRO A 315 -11.91 -3.37 -11.46
N ASP A 316 -12.38 -2.12 -11.37
CA ASP A 316 -13.32 -1.53 -12.35
C ASP A 316 -12.74 -1.35 -13.76
N LEU A 317 -11.41 -1.31 -13.89
CA LEU A 317 -10.72 -1.30 -15.19
C LEU A 317 -10.38 -2.72 -15.69
N GLY A 318 -10.65 -3.75 -14.89
CA GLY A 318 -10.41 -5.14 -15.22
C GLY A 318 -11.49 -5.75 -16.12
N GLU A 319 -11.28 -7.01 -16.49
CA GLU A 319 -12.31 -7.77 -17.21
C GLU A 319 -13.56 -7.95 -16.34
N GLU A 320 -14.75 -7.67 -16.89
CA GLU A 320 -16.03 -7.71 -16.16
C GLU A 320 -16.26 -9.02 -15.39
N LYS A 321 -15.89 -10.17 -15.99
CA LYS A 321 -16.05 -11.49 -15.36
C LYS A 321 -14.97 -11.82 -14.31
N ASN A 322 -13.83 -11.15 -14.37
CA ASN A 322 -12.62 -11.51 -13.62
C ASN A 322 -12.05 -10.37 -12.77
N ASN A 323 -12.79 -9.27 -12.57
CA ASN A 323 -12.38 -8.12 -11.75
C ASN A 323 -11.98 -8.51 -10.30
N HIS A 324 -12.53 -9.62 -9.79
CA HIS A 324 -12.18 -10.21 -8.49
C HIS A 324 -10.71 -10.69 -8.39
N LEU A 325 -10.03 -10.92 -9.51
CA LEU A 325 -8.64 -11.40 -9.51
C LEU A 325 -7.66 -10.37 -8.91
N ILE A 326 -7.96 -9.08 -9.01
CA ILE A 326 -7.17 -8.02 -8.38
C ILE A 326 -7.25 -8.14 -6.85
N GLY A 327 -8.45 -8.32 -6.30
CA GLY A 327 -8.64 -8.58 -4.87
C GLY A 327 -7.92 -9.85 -4.40
N LYS A 328 -7.89 -10.89 -5.25
CA LYS A 328 -7.17 -12.14 -4.97
C LYS A 328 -5.65 -11.94 -4.94
N LEU A 329 -5.10 -11.14 -5.87
CA LEU A 329 -3.68 -10.77 -5.87
C LEU A 329 -3.34 -9.99 -4.60
N ILE A 330 -4.12 -8.95 -4.26
CA ILE A 330 -3.94 -8.18 -3.03
C ILE A 330 -3.97 -9.12 -1.81
N GLY A 331 -4.90 -10.08 -1.76
CA GLY A 331 -4.97 -11.09 -0.70
C GLY A 331 -3.70 -11.93 -0.56
N TYR A 332 -3.05 -12.31 -1.67
CA TYR A 332 -1.74 -12.98 -1.61
C TYR A 332 -0.69 -12.10 -0.96
N LEU A 333 -0.54 -10.85 -1.42
CA LEU A 333 0.46 -9.89 -0.92
C LEU A 333 0.26 -9.62 0.57
N VAL A 334 -0.98 -9.44 1.02
CA VAL A 334 -1.32 -9.30 2.45
C VAL A 334 -0.85 -10.54 3.22
N THR A 335 -1.14 -11.75 2.75
CA THR A 335 -0.69 -12.94 3.47
C THR A 335 0.81 -13.16 3.41
N ASP A 336 1.49 -12.79 2.33
CA ASP A 336 2.94 -12.93 2.20
C ASP A 336 3.65 -12.02 3.21
N PHE A 337 3.19 -10.77 3.36
CA PHE A 337 3.70 -9.84 4.37
C PHE A 337 3.49 -10.32 5.81
N ILE A 338 2.29 -10.84 6.10
CA ILE A 338 1.97 -11.40 7.42
C ILE A 338 2.86 -12.62 7.71
N LYS A 339 2.97 -13.58 6.79
CA LYS A 339 3.74 -14.82 6.95
C LYS A 339 5.24 -14.58 7.15
N ALA A 340 5.80 -13.59 6.45
CA ALA A 340 7.21 -13.22 6.56
C ALA A 340 7.66 -12.93 8.01
N ASN A 341 6.72 -12.56 8.89
CA ASN A 341 6.97 -12.27 10.29
C ASN A 341 6.81 -13.49 11.24
N PHE A 342 6.29 -14.62 10.78
CA PHE A 342 5.98 -15.79 11.64
C PHE A 342 6.82 -17.04 11.34
N GLU A 343 7.22 -17.28 10.09
CA GLU A 343 7.86 -18.54 9.67
C GLU A 343 9.19 -18.83 10.40
N LYS A 344 9.86 -17.82 10.99
CA LYS A 344 11.09 -18.01 11.80
C LYS A 344 10.82 -18.35 13.28
N ILE A 345 9.62 -18.10 13.80
CA ILE A 345 9.29 -18.38 15.21
C ILE A 345 9.10 -19.88 15.41
N GLU A 346 8.42 -20.57 14.48
CA GLU A 346 8.17 -22.02 14.60
C GLU A 346 9.44 -22.87 14.42
N ILE A 347 10.36 -22.48 13.53
CA ILE A 347 11.63 -23.20 13.31
C ILE A 347 12.52 -23.14 14.57
N LYS A 348 12.54 -22.02 15.30
CA LYS A 348 13.29 -21.95 16.55
C LYS A 348 12.65 -22.75 17.68
N SER A 349 11.32 -22.84 17.74
CA SER A 349 10.61 -23.63 18.76
C SER A 349 10.64 -25.15 18.56
N SER A 350 10.99 -25.60 17.35
CA SER A 350 11.10 -27.02 16.99
C SER A 350 12.52 -27.57 17.12
N ILE A 351 13.50 -26.71 17.40
CA ILE A 351 14.91 -27.09 17.69
C ILE A 351 15.16 -27.13 19.21
N THR A 352 14.24 -26.61 20.03
CA THR A 352 14.32 -26.59 21.50
C THR A 352 13.33 -27.52 22.22
N LYS A 353 12.73 -28.47 21.49
CA LYS A 353 12.08 -29.66 22.06
C LYS A 353 12.82 -30.89 21.58
#